data_AF-A0A6A6VX73-F1
#
_entry.id   AF-A0A6A6VX73-F1
#
_cell.length_a   1.000
_cell.length_b   1.000
_cell.length_c   1.000
_cell.angle_alpha   90.00
_cell.angle_beta   90.00
_cell.angle_gamma   90.00
#
_symmetry.space_group_name_H-M   'P 1'
#
loop_
_entity.id
_entity.type
_entity.pdbx_description
1 polymer ?
#
loop_
_entity_poly.entity_id
_entity_poly.type
_entity_poly.pdbx_seq_one_letter_code
_entity_poly.pdbx_strand_id
1 'polypeptide(L)'
;MPKRSHHGTQDLEQPSKRRRLAGARLDRLSDLSDELLLRILSFLSTGTLVLCRRVSTRLKAVATDSQLWKAAYYNRFVRPRALRLPGISDSAKHLLFSSKSSKWLDEEYLVRRGETLDWMKQYKLRHNWTRGSCAVSEISISDLPPAPPLLLRYHNGIVFTLDSSDGLRAWSSKERRELLATSVIEPHTKDDLPTSMAVDESNDPQFANQDIRISIGFHDGRFCIYSFQPDVRRFARMYEHARSSIGRLSAMTLRWPYLTTMSETRQLSIYKFAEVLGSSREYSQLAPPRLLSSLKSHTTSKPLSLSMKITHHAVVASIAYTLPTYFSGYSVGIQEVRLSLDGDIVESRLATADHGVFQPLHAHPQAVGESSTSPNGTNARDFGSFSTPTSLSYTHPYLLVAHPDNTLTLYLVTSSLEKLAISPGSRLWGHTSSVSGAHVGGRGRAVSVSCRGGEMRVWELEGGVSSLGNRKRLLNGELSIRVKTDRDLVQTNQNSLESTESDRGFGLGLSWADRVEDSSVTRGWVGFDDENVVVLKELAEGAQALVVYDFT
;
A
#
# COMPACT_ATOMS: atom_id res chain seq x y z
N MET A 1 7.35 -61.24 64.27
CA MET A 1 7.60 -60.47 65.51
C MET A 1 9.04 -59.96 65.47
N PRO A 2 9.43 -58.78 66.02
CA PRO A 2 8.70 -57.59 66.54
C PRO A 2 9.07 -56.26 65.80
N LYS A 3 8.20 -55.24 65.69
CA LYS A 3 8.15 -53.95 66.46
C LYS A 3 9.50 -53.22 66.62
N ARG A 4 9.73 -52.03 66.02
CA ARG A 4 9.46 -50.62 66.47
C ARG A 4 10.81 -49.88 66.34
N SER A 5 10.99 -48.57 66.16
CA SER A 5 10.23 -47.32 65.97
C SER A 5 11.28 -46.19 65.95
N HIS A 6 11.11 -45.09 65.21
CA HIS A 6 11.28 -43.71 65.75
C HIS A 6 11.05 -42.61 64.70
N HIS A 7 10.42 -41.52 65.19
CA HIS A 7 10.47 -40.09 64.83
C HIS A 7 10.71 -39.68 63.36
N GLY A 8 9.96 -38.76 62.76
CA GLY A 8 9.32 -37.57 63.32
C GLY A 8 9.70 -36.40 62.41
N THR A 9 8.68 -35.69 61.91
CA THR A 9 8.68 -34.28 61.43
C THR A 9 9.76 -33.84 60.44
N GLN A 10 9.34 -33.42 59.24
CA GLN A 10 9.60 -32.05 58.77
C GLN A 10 8.71 -31.73 57.56
N ASP A 11 7.79 -30.80 57.80
CA ASP A 11 6.96 -30.15 56.79
C ASP A 11 7.86 -29.47 55.74
N LEU A 12 7.58 -29.76 54.46
CA LEU A 12 8.18 -29.06 53.34
C LEU A 12 7.60 -27.65 53.28
N GLU A 13 8.39 -26.66 53.71
CA GLU A 13 8.07 -25.24 53.62
C GLU A 13 7.75 -24.84 52.16
N GLN A 14 6.51 -24.38 51.95
CA GLN A 14 6.15 -23.61 50.76
C GLN A 14 6.84 -22.24 50.79
N PRO A 15 7.30 -21.69 49.65
CA PRO A 15 7.99 -20.42 49.62
C PRO A 15 7.08 -19.31 50.13
N SER A 16 7.49 -18.69 51.24
CA SER A 16 6.77 -17.61 51.91
C SER A 16 6.60 -16.41 50.97
N LYS A 17 5.34 -15.96 50.82
CA LYS A 17 4.98 -14.75 50.09
C LYS A 17 5.80 -13.57 50.63
N ARG A 18 6.56 -12.91 49.75
CA ARG A 18 7.28 -11.65 50.02
C ARG A 18 6.41 -10.71 50.87
N ARG A 19 6.85 -10.47 52.09
CA ARG A 19 6.31 -9.48 53.03
C ARG A 19 6.34 -8.11 52.35
N ARG A 20 5.16 -7.57 52.01
CA ARG A 20 5.01 -6.20 51.51
C ARG A 20 5.57 -5.25 52.58
N LEU A 21 6.45 -4.35 52.16
CA LEU A 21 6.99 -3.27 52.98
C LEU A 21 5.82 -2.46 53.57
N ALA A 22 5.59 -2.62 54.87
CA ALA A 22 4.70 -1.78 55.64
C ALA A 22 5.34 -0.38 55.73
N GLY A 23 4.85 0.58 54.93
CA GLY A 23 5.28 1.97 55.02
C GLY A 23 5.22 2.83 53.75
N ALA A 24 4.95 2.29 52.56
CA ALA A 24 5.01 3.08 51.32
C ALA A 24 3.67 3.17 50.59
N ARG A 25 3.01 4.34 50.71
CA ARG A 25 1.91 4.89 49.90
C ARG A 25 0.60 4.09 49.91
N LEU A 26 -0.42 4.69 50.52
CA LEU A 26 -1.83 4.29 50.40
C LEU A 26 -2.19 4.06 48.92
N ASP A 27 -2.50 2.82 48.56
CA ASP A 27 -2.95 2.45 47.22
C ASP A 27 -4.40 2.92 47.01
N ARG A 28 -4.55 4.23 46.78
CA ARG A 28 -5.86 4.87 46.55
C ARG A 28 -6.51 4.45 45.23
N LEU A 29 -5.77 3.78 44.34
CA LEU A 29 -6.30 3.32 43.06
C LEU A 29 -7.03 1.98 43.20
N SER A 30 -6.61 1.14 44.15
CA SER A 30 -7.27 -0.14 44.42
C SER A 30 -8.67 0.01 45.02
N ASP A 31 -8.95 1.10 45.74
CA ASP A 31 -10.26 1.35 46.37
C ASP A 31 -11.31 1.94 45.42
N LEU A 32 -10.91 2.41 44.24
CA LEU A 32 -11.82 3.01 43.25
C LEU A 32 -12.62 1.94 42.52
N SER A 33 -13.79 2.30 41.99
CA SER A 33 -14.53 1.44 41.05
C SER A 33 -13.86 1.42 39.67
N ASP A 34 -14.13 0.38 38.88
CA ASP A 34 -13.56 0.24 37.53
C ASP A 34 -14.00 1.40 36.60
N GLU A 35 -15.21 1.94 36.77
CA GLU A 35 -15.70 3.11 36.00
C GLU A 35 -14.94 4.39 36.33
N LEU A 36 -14.67 4.64 37.61
CA LEU A 36 -13.86 5.78 38.03
C LEU A 36 -12.42 5.63 37.53
N LEU A 37 -11.90 4.40 37.54
CA LEU A 37 -10.56 4.10 37.07
C LEU A 37 -10.47 4.29 35.54
N LEU A 38 -11.45 3.82 34.77
CA LEU A 38 -11.59 4.10 33.33
C LEU A 38 -11.62 5.60 33.07
N ARG A 39 -12.40 6.36 33.85
CA ARG A 39 -12.48 7.82 33.70
C ARG A 39 -11.14 8.50 33.96
N ILE A 40 -10.40 8.10 34.99
CA ILE A 40 -9.06 8.61 35.28
C ILE A 40 -8.10 8.26 34.13
N LEU A 41 -8.09 7.00 33.68
CA LEU A 41 -7.24 6.54 32.58
C LEU A 41 -7.56 7.26 31.27
N SER A 42 -8.81 7.68 31.04
CA SER A 42 -9.20 8.42 29.83
C SER A 42 -8.50 9.78 29.66
N PHE A 43 -7.97 10.37 30.74
CA PHE A 43 -7.21 11.61 30.70
C PHE A 43 -5.70 11.41 30.50
N LEU A 44 -5.22 10.16 30.54
CA LEU A 44 -3.81 9.85 30.42
C LEU A 44 -3.36 9.76 28.96
N SER A 45 -2.07 10.02 28.74
CA SER A 45 -1.44 9.82 27.43
C SER A 45 -1.35 8.33 27.09
N THR A 46 -1.28 8.00 25.80
CA THR A 46 -1.16 6.58 25.38
C THR A 46 0.13 5.91 25.85
N GLY A 47 1.21 6.68 26.03
CA GLY A 47 2.47 6.15 26.59
C GLY A 47 2.30 5.71 28.05
N THR A 48 1.65 6.54 28.87
CA THR A 48 1.33 6.23 30.27
C THR A 48 0.35 5.07 30.41
N LEU A 49 -0.63 4.94 29.51
CA LEU A 49 -1.56 3.80 29.49
C LEU A 49 -0.83 2.45 29.31
N VAL A 50 0.16 2.40 28.41
CA VAL A 50 0.98 1.19 28.21
C VAL A 50 1.81 0.86 29.45
N LEU A 51 2.30 1.88 30.18
CA LEU A 51 3.01 1.67 31.44
C LEU A 51 2.08 1.13 32.54
N CYS A 52 0.86 1.68 32.68
CA CYS A 52 -0.14 1.21 33.64
C CYS A 52 -0.45 -0.29 33.50
N ARG A 53 -0.40 -0.82 32.27
CA ARG A 53 -0.59 -2.24 31.98
C ARG A 53 0.46 -3.14 32.66
N ARG A 54 1.65 -2.63 32.97
CA ARG A 54 2.74 -3.38 33.61
C ARG A 54 2.68 -3.32 35.14
N VAL A 55 1.81 -2.50 35.72
CA VAL A 55 1.76 -2.23 37.17
C VAL A 55 0.95 -3.28 37.93
N SER A 56 -0.26 -3.61 37.46
CA SER A 56 -1.13 -4.62 38.10
C SER A 56 -2.02 -5.35 37.08
N THR A 57 -2.54 -6.51 37.46
CA THR A 57 -3.47 -7.29 36.63
C THR A 57 -4.79 -6.56 36.40
N ARG A 58 -5.30 -5.86 37.43
CA ARG A 58 -6.51 -5.03 37.32
C ARG A 58 -6.29 -3.83 36.40
N LEU A 59 -5.19 -3.09 36.58
CA LEU A 59 -4.85 -1.97 35.68
C LEU A 59 -4.60 -2.46 34.26
N LYS A 60 -4.05 -3.66 34.07
CA LYS A 60 -3.91 -4.29 32.76
C LYS A 60 -5.28 -4.53 32.10
N ALA A 61 -6.26 -5.05 32.83
CA ALA A 61 -7.60 -5.27 32.28
C ALA A 61 -8.25 -3.94 31.88
N VAL A 62 -8.25 -2.95 32.78
CA VAL A 62 -8.91 -1.67 32.55
C VAL A 62 -8.18 -0.82 31.50
N ALA A 63 -6.85 -0.81 31.46
CA ALA A 63 -6.08 -0.06 30.46
C ALA A 63 -6.11 -0.72 29.06
N THR A 64 -6.55 -1.98 28.94
CA THR A 64 -6.75 -2.65 27.64
C THR A 64 -8.19 -2.47 27.14
N ASP A 65 -9.03 -1.70 27.86
CA ASP A 65 -10.42 -1.49 27.47
C ASP A 65 -10.56 -0.85 26.08
N SER A 66 -11.49 -1.40 25.29
CA SER A 66 -11.73 -1.01 23.90
C SER A 66 -12.16 0.44 23.73
N GLN A 67 -12.92 1.01 24.68
CA GLN A 67 -13.45 2.37 24.57
C GLN A 67 -12.37 3.43 24.81
N LEU A 68 -11.42 3.15 25.70
CA LEU A 68 -10.26 4.02 25.91
C LEU A 68 -9.42 4.15 24.63
N TRP A 69 -9.08 3.02 24.01
CA TRP A 69 -8.30 3.01 22.78
C TRP A 69 -9.07 3.57 21.58
N LYS A 70 -10.38 3.33 21.52
CA LYS A 70 -11.26 3.98 20.53
C LYS A 70 -11.22 5.50 20.69
N ALA A 71 -11.42 6.03 21.89
CA ALA A 71 -11.37 7.48 22.13
C ALA A 71 -10.00 8.08 21.78
N ALA A 72 -8.91 7.41 22.17
CA ALA A 72 -7.55 7.83 21.82
C ALA A 72 -7.31 7.83 20.30
N TYR A 73 -7.78 6.79 19.60
CA TYR A 73 -7.70 6.68 18.14
C TYR A 73 -8.46 7.81 17.44
N TYR A 74 -9.72 8.03 17.82
CA TYR A 74 -10.56 9.06 17.21
C TYR A 74 -9.99 10.46 17.46
N ASN A 75 -9.57 10.75 18.69
CA ASN A 75 -9.01 12.07 19.01
C ASN A 75 -7.70 12.36 18.27
N ARG A 76 -6.83 11.35 18.11
CA ARG A 76 -5.51 11.53 17.48
C ARG A 76 -5.56 11.51 15.96
N PHE A 77 -6.33 10.60 15.37
CA PHE A 77 -6.24 10.31 13.93
C PHE A 77 -7.46 10.79 13.14
N VAL A 78 -8.67 10.62 13.69
CA VAL A 78 -9.93 10.92 12.97
C VAL A 78 -10.31 12.39 13.10
N ARG A 79 -10.31 12.93 14.32
CA ARG A 79 -10.77 14.30 14.62
C ARG A 79 -9.97 15.37 13.87
N PRO A 80 -8.62 15.33 13.81
CA PRO A 80 -7.88 16.32 13.05
C PRO A 80 -8.13 16.25 11.55
N ARG A 81 -8.48 15.08 11.00
CA ARG A 81 -8.84 14.90 9.58
C ARG A 81 -10.26 15.41 9.30
N ALA A 82 -11.23 15.05 10.16
CA ALA A 82 -12.62 15.48 10.03
C ALA A 82 -12.78 17.01 10.08
N LEU A 83 -12.01 17.69 10.93
CA LEU A 83 -12.01 19.16 11.04
C LEU A 83 -11.45 19.88 9.80
N ARG A 84 -10.73 19.18 8.91
CA ARG A 84 -10.16 19.76 7.68
C ARG A 84 -11.13 19.73 6.51
N LEU A 85 -12.23 19.00 6.62
CA LEU A 85 -13.22 18.89 5.56
C LEU A 85 -14.17 20.12 5.57
N PRO A 86 -14.40 20.77 4.41
CA PRO A 86 -15.36 21.86 4.31
C PRO A 86 -16.77 21.39 4.70
N GLY A 87 -17.46 22.12 5.58
CA GLY A 87 -18.86 21.84 5.97
C GLY A 87 -19.06 21.05 7.28
N ILE A 88 -18.00 20.62 7.96
CA ILE A 88 -18.10 19.79 9.20
C ILE A 88 -17.75 20.56 10.49
N SER A 89 -17.32 21.83 10.37
CA SER A 89 -16.85 22.64 11.51
C SER A 89 -17.87 22.75 12.66
N ASP A 90 -19.16 22.90 12.36
CA ASP A 90 -20.18 23.13 13.40
C ASP A 90 -20.76 21.85 14.01
N SER A 91 -20.67 20.71 13.32
CA SER A 91 -21.17 19.41 13.80
C SER A 91 -20.11 18.58 14.55
N ALA A 92 -18.88 19.07 14.64
CA ALA A 92 -17.72 18.38 15.20
C ALA A 92 -17.89 17.94 16.67
N LYS A 93 -18.76 18.59 17.45
CA LYS A 93 -19.06 18.20 18.84
C LYS A 93 -19.89 16.91 18.94
N HIS A 94 -20.71 16.59 17.94
CA HIS A 94 -21.51 15.36 17.87
C HIS A 94 -20.78 14.19 17.19
N LEU A 95 -19.56 14.40 16.68
CA LEU A 95 -18.74 13.37 16.04
C LEU A 95 -17.98 12.48 17.04
N LEU A 96 -18.18 12.68 18.35
CA LEU A 96 -17.42 11.99 19.39
C LEU A 96 -17.53 10.46 19.32
N PHE A 97 -18.57 9.90 18.69
CA PHE A 97 -18.80 8.45 18.75
C PHE A 97 -19.62 7.87 17.59
N SER A 98 -19.70 8.54 16.44
CA SER A 98 -20.57 8.05 15.34
C SER A 98 -19.85 7.13 14.35
N SER A 99 -20.39 5.93 14.14
CA SER A 99 -20.05 5.03 13.03
C SER A 99 -20.39 5.59 11.63
N LYS A 100 -21.00 6.78 11.57
CA LYS A 100 -21.26 7.48 10.31
C LYS A 100 -20.02 8.19 9.78
N SER A 101 -19.09 8.63 10.62
CA SER A 101 -17.89 9.36 10.18
C SER A 101 -16.81 8.45 9.54
N SER A 102 -16.79 7.16 9.89
CA SER A 102 -15.91 6.17 9.26
C SER A 102 -16.25 5.89 7.80
N LYS A 103 -17.52 6.07 7.38
CA LYS A 103 -17.92 6.02 5.97
C LYS A 103 -17.32 7.13 5.12
N TRP A 104 -16.98 8.27 5.73
CA TRP A 104 -16.43 9.44 5.03
C TRP A 104 -14.91 9.41 4.89
N LEU A 105 -14.22 8.63 5.73
CA LEU A 105 -12.76 8.50 5.70
C LEU A 105 -12.28 7.25 4.96
N ASP A 106 -13.18 6.55 4.27
CA ASP A 106 -12.88 5.25 3.63
C ASP A 106 -12.35 4.21 4.64
N GLU A 107 -12.72 4.38 5.92
CA GLU A 107 -12.37 3.51 7.04
C GLU A 107 -13.50 2.49 7.25
N GLU A 108 -14.01 1.90 6.16
CA GLU A 108 -15.14 0.95 6.22
C GLU A 108 -14.79 -0.30 7.04
N TYR A 109 -13.49 -0.63 7.15
CA TYR A 109 -13.00 -1.70 8.02
C TYR A 109 -13.21 -1.40 9.52
N LEU A 110 -13.38 -0.13 9.93
CA LEU A 110 -13.76 0.23 11.30
C LEU A 110 -15.26 0.00 11.56
N VAL A 111 -16.05 -0.25 10.52
CA VAL A 111 -17.48 -0.57 10.57
C VAL A 111 -17.74 -2.02 10.17
N ARG A 112 -16.77 -2.93 10.41
CA ARG A 112 -17.03 -4.38 10.35
C ARG A 112 -18.14 -4.71 11.35
N ARG A 113 -19.38 -4.74 10.88
CA ARG A 113 -20.56 -5.07 11.69
C ARG A 113 -20.47 -6.55 12.05
N GLY A 114 -19.95 -6.86 13.23
CA GLY A 114 -19.96 -8.22 13.78
C GLY A 114 -18.64 -8.65 14.41
N GLU A 115 -17.50 -8.07 14.01
CA GLU A 115 -16.20 -8.35 14.64
C GLU A 115 -15.88 -7.30 15.71
N THR A 116 -15.51 -7.73 16.91
CA THR A 116 -14.98 -6.85 17.95
C THR A 116 -13.61 -6.34 17.52
N LEU A 117 -13.57 -5.16 16.89
CA LEU A 117 -12.33 -4.48 16.53
C LEU A 117 -11.46 -4.25 17.78
N ASP A 118 -10.25 -4.81 17.77
CA ASP A 118 -9.24 -4.51 18.77
C ASP A 118 -8.67 -3.10 18.50
N TRP A 119 -9.27 -2.10 19.15
CA TRP A 119 -8.88 -0.70 19.01
C TRP A 119 -7.43 -0.44 19.44
N MET A 120 -6.87 -1.26 20.33
CA MET A 120 -5.47 -1.14 20.74
C MET A 120 -4.56 -1.54 19.58
N LYS A 121 -4.85 -2.64 18.88
CA LYS A 121 -4.13 -3.04 17.66
C LYS A 121 -4.26 -1.99 16.56
N GLN A 122 -5.47 -1.48 16.32
CA GLN A 122 -5.70 -0.45 15.31
C GLN A 122 -4.95 0.85 15.63
N TYR A 123 -4.89 1.24 16.90
CA TYR A 123 -4.08 2.37 17.33
C TYR A 123 -2.59 2.12 17.12
N LYS A 124 -2.09 0.94 17.51
CA LYS A 124 -0.68 0.55 17.33
C LYS A 124 -0.30 0.59 15.85
N LEU A 125 -1.09 -0.06 15.00
CA LEU A 125 -0.90 -0.10 13.55
C LEU A 125 -0.81 1.32 12.98
N ARG A 126 -1.81 2.17 13.24
CA ARG A 126 -1.81 3.55 12.74
C ARG A 126 -0.66 4.37 13.32
N HIS A 127 -0.28 4.14 14.57
CA HIS A 127 0.87 4.78 15.18
C HIS A 127 2.18 4.39 14.47
N ASN A 128 2.36 3.10 14.19
CA ASN A 128 3.50 2.55 13.46
C ASN A 128 3.61 3.16 12.07
N TRP A 129 2.50 3.21 11.31
CA TRP A 129 2.44 3.92 10.03
C TRP A 129 2.84 5.39 10.13
N THR A 130 2.33 6.14 11.11
CA THR A 130 2.67 7.57 11.27
C THR A 130 4.13 7.83 11.63
N ARG A 131 4.81 6.86 12.24
CA ARG A 131 6.23 6.95 12.59
C ARG A 131 7.16 6.29 11.57
N GLY A 132 6.60 5.49 10.66
CA GLY A 132 7.38 4.63 9.78
C GLY A 132 8.08 3.49 10.52
N SER A 133 7.57 3.08 11.70
CA SER A 133 8.17 1.99 12.48
C SER A 133 7.58 0.66 12.03
N CYS A 134 8.42 -0.28 11.60
CA CYS A 134 7.97 -1.60 11.14
C CYS A 134 9.01 -2.68 11.45
N ALA A 135 8.55 -3.93 11.55
CA ALA A 135 9.41 -5.09 11.51
C ALA A 135 9.76 -5.42 10.06
N VAL A 136 11.03 -5.69 9.76
CA VAL A 136 11.49 -6.00 8.40
C VAL A 136 11.90 -7.45 8.31
N SER A 137 11.64 -8.01 7.14
CA SER A 137 11.91 -9.41 6.86
C SER A 137 12.05 -9.68 5.39
N GLU A 138 12.66 -10.80 5.07
CA GLU A 138 12.99 -11.17 3.71
C GLU A 138 12.43 -12.57 3.41
N ILE A 139 11.82 -12.71 2.22
CA ILE A 139 11.40 -13.97 1.64
C ILE A 139 12.28 -14.17 0.41
N SER A 140 13.20 -15.13 0.47
CA SER A 140 14.03 -15.53 -0.68
C SER A 140 13.16 -16.25 -1.70
N ILE A 141 13.10 -15.74 -2.93
CA ILE A 141 12.29 -16.32 -4.00
C ILE A 141 13.14 -17.23 -4.88
N SER A 142 14.27 -16.71 -5.35
CA SER A 142 15.18 -17.41 -6.24
C SER A 142 16.62 -16.97 -6.01
N ASP A 143 17.52 -17.94 -5.96
CA ASP A 143 18.97 -17.69 -5.88
C ASP A 143 19.57 -17.41 -7.27
N LEU A 144 18.88 -17.83 -8.34
CA LEU A 144 19.25 -17.55 -9.73
C LEU A 144 18.42 -16.39 -10.32
N PRO A 145 18.99 -15.61 -11.26
CA PRO A 145 18.25 -14.58 -11.98
C PRO A 145 17.21 -15.23 -12.91
N PRO A 146 15.91 -14.99 -12.69
CA PRO A 146 14.89 -15.46 -13.61
C PRO A 146 14.95 -14.64 -14.91
N ALA A 147 14.97 -15.34 -16.04
CA ALA A 147 14.76 -14.76 -17.36
C ALA A 147 13.43 -15.31 -17.86
N PRO A 148 12.29 -14.57 -17.89
CA PRO A 148 11.96 -13.12 -17.84
C PRO A 148 11.74 -12.53 -16.41
N PRO A 149 11.42 -11.21 -16.25
CA PRO A 149 11.18 -10.61 -14.94
C PRO A 149 10.03 -11.27 -14.16
N LEU A 150 10.30 -11.59 -12.90
CA LEU A 150 9.32 -12.04 -11.91
C LEU A 150 8.12 -11.09 -11.84
N LEU A 151 6.93 -11.64 -12.06
CA LEU A 151 5.68 -10.89 -11.93
C LEU A 151 5.13 -11.03 -10.52
N LEU A 152 4.71 -9.90 -9.94
CA LEU A 152 4.28 -9.82 -8.55
C LEU A 152 2.96 -9.10 -8.41
N ARG A 153 2.09 -9.63 -7.54
CA ARG A 153 0.88 -8.95 -7.05
C ARG A 153 0.71 -9.22 -5.58
N TYR A 154 0.32 -8.19 -4.82
CA TYR A 154 0.02 -8.31 -3.41
C TYR A 154 -1.47 -8.05 -3.20
N HIS A 155 -2.14 -8.95 -2.47
CA HIS A 155 -3.56 -8.82 -2.17
C HIS A 155 -3.87 -9.49 -0.84
N ASN A 156 -4.45 -8.74 0.10
CA ASN A 156 -4.96 -9.21 1.40
C ASN A 156 -3.98 -10.12 2.17
N GLY A 157 -2.76 -9.67 2.42
CA GLY A 157 -1.79 -10.49 3.16
C GLY A 157 -1.15 -11.65 2.39
N ILE A 158 -1.42 -11.79 1.09
CA ILE A 158 -0.86 -12.85 0.24
C ILE A 158 -0.09 -12.22 -0.92
N VAL A 159 1.14 -12.68 -1.12
CA VAL A 159 1.98 -12.31 -2.27
C VAL A 159 1.88 -13.39 -3.33
N PHE A 160 1.42 -13.04 -4.52
CA PHE A 160 1.45 -13.89 -5.69
C PHE A 160 2.70 -13.58 -6.50
N THR A 161 3.51 -14.60 -6.74
CA THR A 161 4.74 -14.51 -7.54
C THR A 161 4.59 -15.41 -8.74
N LEU A 162 4.99 -14.94 -9.92
CA LEU A 162 4.97 -15.73 -11.13
C LEU A 162 6.31 -15.65 -11.83
N ASP A 163 6.92 -16.81 -11.95
CA ASP A 163 8.20 -17.03 -12.60
C ASP A 163 8.00 -18.00 -13.78
N SER A 164 8.91 -17.98 -14.75
CA SER A 164 8.95 -18.97 -15.83
C SER A 164 9.45 -20.34 -15.37
N SER A 165 10.28 -20.39 -14.33
CA SER A 165 10.86 -21.63 -13.78
C SER A 165 9.88 -22.33 -12.83
N ASP A 166 9.48 -21.63 -11.77
CA ASP A 166 8.68 -22.18 -10.67
C ASP A 166 7.16 -22.01 -10.85
N GLY A 167 6.75 -21.32 -11.92
CA GLY A 167 5.34 -21.04 -12.20
C GLY A 167 4.71 -20.05 -11.21
N LEU A 168 3.41 -20.24 -10.95
CA LEU A 168 2.62 -19.41 -10.06
C LEU A 168 2.74 -19.89 -8.61
N ARG A 169 3.16 -19.01 -7.69
CA ARG A 169 3.27 -19.28 -6.25
C ARG A 169 2.48 -18.27 -5.45
N ALA A 170 1.93 -18.70 -4.31
CA ALA A 170 1.30 -17.84 -3.30
C ALA A 170 2.09 -17.93 -1.99
N TRP A 171 2.47 -16.80 -1.43
CA TRP A 171 3.20 -16.70 -0.16
C TRP A 171 2.37 -15.92 0.86
N SER A 172 2.38 -16.38 2.11
CA SER A 172 1.79 -15.61 3.20
C SER A 172 2.72 -14.45 3.58
N SER A 173 2.20 -13.24 3.79
CA SER A 173 3.00 -12.15 4.38
C SER A 173 3.03 -12.16 5.91
N LYS A 174 2.17 -12.98 6.55
CA LYS A 174 2.05 -13.09 8.01
C LYS A 174 3.23 -13.86 8.63
N GLU A 175 3.33 -13.83 9.96
CA GLU A 175 4.47 -14.26 10.80
C GLU A 175 5.34 -15.42 10.28
N ARG A 176 4.75 -16.49 9.72
CA ARG A 176 5.51 -17.67 9.27
C ARG A 176 6.04 -17.61 7.83
N ARG A 177 5.57 -16.64 7.03
CA ARG A 177 5.98 -16.40 5.63
C ARG A 177 6.11 -17.66 4.77
N GLU A 178 5.14 -18.55 4.95
CA GLU A 178 5.12 -19.85 4.30
C GLU A 178 4.67 -19.73 2.85
N LEU A 179 5.26 -20.57 1.99
CA LEU A 179 4.69 -20.89 0.70
C LEU A 179 3.35 -21.61 0.93
N LEU A 180 2.27 -20.97 0.48
CA LEU A 180 0.92 -21.51 0.59
C LEU A 180 0.67 -22.53 -0.51
N ALA A 181 0.88 -22.13 -1.77
CA ALA A 181 0.60 -22.98 -2.92
C ALA A 181 1.56 -22.71 -4.07
N THR A 182 1.74 -23.73 -4.92
CA THR A 182 2.45 -23.65 -6.19
C THR A 182 1.62 -24.28 -7.29
N SER A 183 1.61 -23.67 -8.46
CA SER A 183 1.07 -24.22 -9.69
C SER A 183 2.08 -24.05 -10.79
N VAL A 184 2.58 -25.18 -11.29
CA VAL A 184 3.45 -25.21 -12.46
C VAL A 184 2.62 -24.79 -13.67
N ILE A 185 3.14 -23.83 -14.43
CA ILE A 185 2.55 -23.43 -15.71
C ILE A 185 3.36 -24.14 -16.78
N GLU A 186 2.81 -25.20 -17.34
CA GLU A 186 3.47 -25.93 -18.41
C GLU A 186 3.57 -25.03 -19.65
N PRO A 187 4.79 -24.74 -20.14
CA PRO A 187 4.94 -24.01 -21.39
C PRO A 187 4.51 -24.92 -22.54
N HIS A 188 3.55 -24.48 -23.34
CA HIS A 188 3.17 -25.16 -24.59
C HIS A 188 4.24 -24.96 -25.67
N THR A 189 4.97 -23.83 -25.62
CA THR A 189 6.10 -23.50 -26.49
C THR A 189 7.22 -22.78 -25.72
N LYS A 190 8.45 -22.78 -26.26
CA LYS A 190 9.61 -22.10 -25.66
C LYS A 190 9.43 -20.59 -25.47
N ASP A 191 8.51 -19.96 -26.22
CA ASP A 191 8.20 -18.53 -26.16
C ASP A 191 7.02 -18.18 -25.23
N ASP A 192 6.49 -19.14 -24.47
CA ASP A 192 5.32 -18.98 -23.59
C ASP A 192 5.65 -18.27 -22.27
N LEU A 193 6.33 -17.13 -22.37
CA LEU A 193 6.73 -16.38 -21.20
C LEU A 193 5.53 -15.61 -20.62
N PRO A 194 5.30 -15.68 -19.29
CA PRO A 194 4.33 -14.83 -18.63
C PRO A 194 4.81 -13.38 -18.67
N THR A 195 3.88 -12.45 -18.97
CA THR A 195 4.22 -11.05 -19.27
C THR A 195 3.42 -10.04 -18.45
N SER A 196 2.23 -10.42 -17.99
CA SER A 196 1.41 -9.60 -17.11
C SER A 196 0.59 -10.45 -16.15
N MET A 197 0.30 -9.92 -14.98
CA MET A 197 -0.57 -10.55 -13.98
C MET A 197 -1.57 -9.50 -13.46
N ALA A 198 -2.80 -9.92 -13.16
CA ALA A 198 -3.72 -9.15 -12.34
C ALA A 198 -4.40 -10.04 -11.31
N VAL A 199 -4.72 -9.47 -10.16
CA VAL A 199 -5.51 -10.11 -9.10
C VAL A 199 -6.84 -9.38 -9.04
N ASP A 200 -7.90 -10.11 -8.71
CA ASP A 200 -9.23 -9.55 -8.55
C ASP A 200 -9.25 -8.54 -7.39
N GLU A 201 -9.45 -7.26 -7.71
CA GLU A 201 -9.51 -6.18 -6.71
C GLU A 201 -10.92 -5.96 -6.14
N SER A 202 -11.82 -6.96 -6.27
CA SER A 202 -13.15 -6.90 -5.68
C SER A 202 -13.06 -7.03 -4.15
N ASN A 203 -13.01 -5.89 -3.47
CA ASN A 203 -13.09 -5.82 -2.00
C ASN A 203 -14.55 -5.94 -1.51
N ASP A 204 -15.25 -7.02 -1.85
CA ASP A 204 -16.57 -7.25 -1.25
C ASP A 204 -16.41 -7.98 0.10
N PRO A 205 -16.59 -7.28 1.24
CA PRO A 205 -16.29 -7.82 2.57
C PRO A 205 -17.22 -8.97 2.98
N GLN A 206 -18.35 -9.16 2.30
CA GLN A 206 -19.25 -10.30 2.52
C GLN A 206 -18.63 -11.62 2.05
N PHE A 207 -17.55 -11.54 1.27
CA PHE A 207 -16.92 -12.64 0.57
C PHE A 207 -15.43 -12.81 0.97
N ALA A 208 -15.04 -12.41 2.17
CA ALA A 208 -13.65 -12.52 2.66
C ALA A 208 -13.07 -13.96 2.62
N ASN A 209 -13.93 -14.99 2.59
CA ASN A 209 -13.54 -16.40 2.42
C ASN A 209 -13.75 -16.92 0.98
N GLN A 210 -13.91 -16.03 -0.01
CA GLN A 210 -13.98 -16.45 -1.40
C GLN A 210 -12.58 -16.68 -1.98
N ASP A 211 -12.57 -17.61 -2.93
CA ASP A 211 -11.51 -17.85 -3.87
C ASP A 211 -10.99 -16.55 -4.50
N ILE A 212 -9.69 -16.30 -4.39
CA ILE A 212 -9.03 -15.15 -5.01
C ILE A 212 -8.77 -15.49 -6.47
N ARG A 213 -9.34 -14.71 -7.39
CA ARG A 213 -9.11 -14.92 -8.83
C ARG A 213 -7.87 -14.17 -9.29
N ILE A 214 -7.11 -14.82 -10.15
CA ILE A 214 -5.84 -14.32 -10.70
C ILE A 214 -5.88 -14.51 -12.21
N SER A 215 -5.54 -13.47 -12.95
CA SER A 215 -5.36 -13.55 -14.39
C SER A 215 -3.87 -13.44 -14.75
N ILE A 216 -3.45 -14.27 -15.70
CA ILE A 216 -2.08 -14.30 -16.21
C ILE A 216 -2.13 -14.10 -17.72
N GLY A 217 -1.34 -13.18 -18.24
CA GLY A 217 -1.19 -12.93 -19.67
C GLY A 217 0.21 -13.30 -20.16
N PHE A 218 0.28 -13.79 -21.39
CA PHE A 218 1.52 -14.29 -21.97
C PHE A 218 1.93 -13.52 -23.23
N HIS A 219 3.14 -13.81 -23.69
CA HIS A 219 3.74 -13.22 -24.88
C HIS A 219 2.97 -13.49 -26.18
N ASP A 220 2.28 -14.63 -26.29
CA ASP A 220 1.52 -15.05 -27.47
C ASP A 220 0.08 -14.49 -27.51
N GLY A 221 -0.26 -13.57 -26.60
CA GLY A 221 -1.59 -12.98 -26.51
C GLY A 221 -2.63 -13.86 -25.80
N ARG A 222 -2.25 -15.07 -25.34
CA ARG A 222 -3.14 -15.90 -24.52
C ARG A 222 -3.25 -15.31 -23.11
N PHE A 223 -4.32 -15.66 -22.42
CA PHE A 223 -4.45 -15.41 -20.99
C PHE A 223 -5.16 -16.56 -20.28
N CYS A 224 -4.83 -16.76 -19.01
CA CYS A 224 -5.42 -17.79 -18.16
C CYS A 224 -6.04 -17.16 -16.92
N ILE A 225 -7.11 -17.78 -16.40
CA ILE A 225 -7.72 -17.43 -15.12
C ILE A 225 -7.51 -18.59 -14.15
N TYR A 226 -6.97 -18.26 -12.97
CA TYR A 226 -6.79 -19.16 -11.85
C TYR A 226 -7.67 -18.71 -10.68
N SER A 227 -8.20 -19.67 -9.92
CA SER A 227 -8.76 -19.46 -8.59
C SER A 227 -7.73 -19.95 -7.57
N PHE A 228 -7.41 -19.12 -6.58
CA PHE A 228 -6.63 -19.49 -5.42
C PHE A 228 -7.55 -19.64 -4.21
N GLN A 229 -7.50 -20.83 -3.61
CA GLN A 229 -8.25 -21.14 -2.38
C GLN A 229 -7.31 -21.06 -1.18
N PRO A 230 -7.45 -20.05 -0.31
CA PRO A 230 -6.60 -19.91 0.86
C PRO A 230 -6.71 -21.11 1.82
N ASP A 231 -7.93 -21.65 1.98
CA ASP A 231 -8.22 -22.76 2.90
C ASP A 231 -7.55 -24.06 2.47
N VAL A 232 -7.65 -24.38 1.18
CA VAL A 232 -7.12 -25.62 0.60
C VAL A 232 -5.66 -25.46 0.16
N ARG A 233 -5.14 -24.22 0.16
CA ARG A 233 -3.78 -23.91 -0.27
C ARG A 233 -3.46 -24.47 -1.67
N ARG A 234 -4.39 -24.29 -2.61
CA ARG A 234 -4.24 -24.77 -3.99
C ARG A 234 -4.69 -23.74 -5.01
N PHE A 235 -4.11 -23.84 -6.20
CA PHE A 235 -4.60 -23.14 -7.39
C PHE A 235 -5.44 -24.10 -8.23
N ALA A 236 -6.51 -23.56 -8.80
CA ALA A 236 -7.31 -24.23 -9.80
C ALA A 236 -7.37 -23.38 -11.06
N ARG A 237 -6.97 -23.96 -12.20
CA ARG A 237 -7.09 -23.29 -13.50
C ARG A 237 -8.54 -23.34 -13.95
N MET A 238 -9.17 -22.17 -14.08
CA MET A 238 -10.59 -22.03 -14.43
C MET A 238 -10.82 -21.83 -15.93
N TYR A 239 -9.91 -21.13 -16.59
CA TYR A 239 -10.03 -20.78 -18.00
C TYR A 239 -8.66 -20.60 -18.66
N GLU A 240 -8.59 -20.94 -19.94
CA GLU A 240 -7.47 -20.65 -20.82
C GLU A 240 -8.03 -20.10 -22.14
N HIS A 241 -7.59 -18.90 -22.50
CA HIS A 241 -7.94 -18.28 -23.76
C HIS A 241 -7.05 -18.80 -24.88
N ALA A 242 -7.63 -18.96 -26.07
CA ALA A 242 -6.84 -19.30 -27.25
C ALA A 242 -5.82 -18.18 -27.57
N ARG A 243 -4.75 -18.56 -28.26
CA ARG A 243 -3.74 -17.63 -28.76
C ARG A 243 -4.39 -16.55 -29.62
N SER A 244 -3.90 -15.32 -29.46
CA SER A 244 -4.45 -14.16 -30.16
C SER A 244 -3.40 -13.51 -31.05
N SER A 245 -3.81 -13.04 -32.22
CA SER A 245 -2.95 -12.30 -33.15
C SER A 245 -2.57 -10.90 -32.65
N ILE A 246 -3.14 -10.46 -31.53
CA ILE A 246 -2.93 -9.15 -30.91
C ILE A 246 -1.47 -9.01 -30.39
N GLY A 247 -0.79 -10.14 -30.13
CA GLY A 247 0.58 -10.20 -29.64
C GLY A 247 0.68 -10.12 -28.11
N ARG A 248 1.88 -9.78 -27.62
CA ARG A 248 2.23 -9.76 -26.20
C ARG A 248 1.27 -8.94 -25.34
N LEU A 249 0.78 -9.54 -24.25
CA LEU A 249 0.02 -8.80 -23.23
C LEU A 249 0.99 -8.02 -22.33
N SER A 250 0.77 -6.70 -22.22
CA SER A 250 1.67 -5.80 -21.50
C SER A 250 1.12 -5.38 -20.14
N ALA A 251 -0.20 -5.24 -20.01
CA ALA A 251 -0.86 -4.93 -18.76
C ALA A 251 -2.26 -5.55 -18.72
N MET A 252 -2.72 -5.87 -17.52
CA MET A 252 -4.04 -6.46 -17.30
C MET A 252 -4.63 -5.90 -16.01
N THR A 253 -5.96 -5.84 -15.94
CA THR A 253 -6.71 -5.57 -14.70
C THR A 253 -7.91 -6.50 -14.65
N LEU A 254 -8.17 -7.08 -13.48
CA LEU A 254 -9.26 -8.03 -13.25
C LEU A 254 -10.19 -7.45 -12.19
N ARG A 255 -11.47 -7.35 -12.52
CA ARG A 255 -12.54 -7.02 -11.58
C ARG A 255 -13.71 -7.92 -11.92
N TRP A 256 -13.87 -9.02 -11.21
CA TRP A 256 -14.82 -10.05 -11.62
C TRP A 256 -16.24 -9.48 -11.79
N PRO A 257 -16.96 -9.82 -12.89
CA PRO A 257 -16.63 -10.76 -13.97
C PRO A 257 -15.96 -10.14 -15.22
N TYR A 258 -15.36 -8.96 -15.10
CA TYR A 258 -14.74 -8.24 -16.22
C TYR A 258 -13.21 -8.34 -16.18
N LEU A 259 -12.62 -8.51 -17.35
CA LEU A 259 -11.17 -8.50 -17.56
C LEU A 259 -10.82 -7.45 -18.60
N THR A 260 -9.83 -6.62 -18.34
CA THR A 260 -9.26 -5.74 -19.35
C THR A 260 -7.80 -6.08 -19.57
N THR A 261 -7.43 -6.20 -20.84
CA THR A 261 -6.08 -6.48 -21.29
C THR A 261 -5.59 -5.36 -22.19
N MET A 262 -4.30 -5.07 -22.12
CA MET A 262 -3.60 -4.14 -23.00
C MET A 262 -2.44 -4.85 -23.65
N SER A 263 -2.42 -4.90 -24.97
CA SER A 263 -1.32 -5.49 -25.73
C SER A 263 -0.15 -4.52 -25.95
N GLU A 264 0.99 -5.06 -26.36
CA GLU A 264 2.12 -4.27 -26.85
C GLU A 264 1.78 -3.47 -28.12
N THR A 265 0.84 -3.97 -28.93
CA THR A 265 0.28 -3.28 -30.10
C THR A 265 -0.70 -2.17 -29.75
N ARG A 266 -0.78 -1.78 -28.45
CA ARG A 266 -1.60 -0.69 -27.90
C ARG A 266 -3.11 -0.91 -28.09
N GLN A 267 -3.52 -2.16 -28.16
CA GLN A 267 -4.90 -2.59 -28.25
C GLN A 267 -5.42 -2.96 -26.86
N LEU A 268 -6.41 -2.20 -26.39
CA LEU A 268 -7.20 -2.49 -25.21
C LEU A 268 -8.34 -3.44 -25.59
N SER A 269 -8.48 -4.54 -24.87
CA SER A 269 -9.61 -5.46 -25.05
C SER A 269 -10.30 -5.69 -23.72
N ILE A 270 -11.63 -5.56 -23.71
CA ILE A 270 -12.47 -5.69 -22.53
C ILE A 270 -13.36 -6.92 -22.69
N TYR A 271 -13.24 -7.85 -21.75
CA TYR A 271 -13.92 -9.14 -21.75
C TYR A 271 -14.88 -9.23 -20.58
N LYS A 272 -16.00 -9.93 -20.77
CA LYS A 272 -16.97 -10.29 -19.72
C LYS A 272 -17.12 -11.81 -19.65
N PHE A 273 -16.93 -12.35 -18.46
CA PHE A 273 -17.25 -13.75 -18.19
C PHE A 273 -18.74 -13.88 -17.84
N ALA A 274 -19.36 -14.98 -18.27
CA ALA A 274 -20.71 -15.32 -17.84
C ALA A 274 -20.69 -15.64 -16.34
N GLU A 275 -21.60 -15.04 -15.58
CA GLU A 275 -21.78 -15.37 -14.18
C GLU A 275 -22.38 -16.78 -14.09
N VAL A 276 -21.63 -17.72 -13.51
CA VAL A 276 -22.12 -19.08 -13.30
C VAL A 276 -23.12 -19.03 -12.17
N LEU A 277 -24.41 -18.94 -12.51
CA LEU A 277 -25.53 -19.12 -11.60
C LEU A 277 -25.58 -20.59 -11.17
N GLY A 278 -24.73 -20.96 -10.21
CA GLY A 278 -24.66 -22.33 -9.73
C GLY A 278 -23.63 -22.47 -8.62
N SER A 279 -24.13 -22.66 -7.40
CA SER A 279 -23.39 -23.03 -6.20
C SER A 279 -22.86 -24.47 -6.24
N SER A 280 -22.27 -24.90 -7.36
CA SER A 280 -21.44 -26.11 -7.37
C SER A 280 -19.99 -25.66 -7.20
N ARG A 281 -19.43 -25.92 -6.03
CA ARG A 281 -18.02 -25.69 -5.69
C ARG A 281 -17.07 -26.66 -6.43
N GLU A 282 -17.57 -27.37 -7.44
CA GLU A 282 -16.78 -28.19 -8.33
C GLU A 282 -16.29 -27.35 -9.50
N TYR A 283 -15.00 -27.49 -9.81
CA TYR A 283 -14.25 -26.76 -10.83
C TYR A 283 -14.85 -26.91 -12.22
N SER A 284 -15.91 -26.15 -12.46
CA SER A 284 -16.54 -26.03 -13.76
C SER A 284 -15.67 -25.08 -14.57
N GLN A 285 -15.01 -25.61 -15.60
CA GLN A 285 -14.28 -24.83 -16.59
C GLN A 285 -15.18 -23.66 -17.05
N LEU A 286 -14.69 -22.44 -16.95
CA LEU A 286 -15.49 -21.27 -17.31
C LEU A 286 -15.81 -21.29 -18.80
N ALA A 287 -17.03 -20.86 -19.14
CA ALA A 287 -17.39 -20.58 -20.53
C ALA A 287 -16.46 -19.51 -21.13
N PRO A 288 -16.23 -19.53 -22.46
CA PRO A 288 -15.41 -18.52 -23.12
C PRO A 288 -16.00 -17.12 -22.87
N PRO A 289 -15.17 -16.12 -22.52
CA PRO A 289 -15.64 -14.78 -22.24
C PRO A 289 -16.10 -14.10 -23.53
N ARG A 290 -17.10 -13.22 -23.39
CA ARG A 290 -17.54 -12.34 -24.46
C ARG A 290 -16.60 -11.13 -24.54
N LEU A 291 -15.99 -10.89 -25.69
CA LEU A 291 -15.33 -9.63 -25.98
C LEU A 291 -16.39 -8.53 -26.12
N LEU A 292 -16.39 -7.57 -25.21
CA LEU A 292 -17.33 -6.45 -25.21
C LEU A 292 -16.86 -5.35 -26.17
N SER A 293 -15.58 -4.98 -26.07
CA SER A 293 -15.00 -3.88 -26.82
C SER A 293 -13.52 -4.09 -27.06
N SER A 294 -13.03 -3.61 -28.20
CA SER A 294 -11.61 -3.55 -28.51
C SER A 294 -11.25 -2.19 -29.10
N LEU A 295 -10.27 -1.53 -28.50
CA LEU A 295 -9.90 -0.15 -28.80
C LEU A 295 -8.40 -0.08 -29.03
N LYS A 296 -7.99 0.51 -30.16
CA LYS A 296 -6.57 0.69 -30.48
C LYS A 296 -6.16 2.14 -30.28
N SER A 297 -5.10 2.36 -29.51
CA SER A 297 -4.56 3.70 -29.24
C SER A 297 -3.23 3.91 -29.96
N HIS A 298 -2.98 5.14 -30.42
CA HIS A 298 -1.72 5.49 -31.11
C HIS A 298 -0.78 6.34 -30.25
N THR A 299 -1.28 6.91 -29.15
CA THR A 299 -0.59 7.94 -28.34
C THR A 299 -0.16 7.47 -26.96
N THR A 300 -0.26 6.17 -26.66
CA THR A 300 0.09 5.63 -25.33
C THR A 300 1.56 5.21 -25.28
N SER A 301 2.32 5.75 -24.32
CA SER A 301 3.68 5.30 -23.99
C SER A 301 3.79 4.75 -22.57
N LYS A 302 4.76 3.85 -22.36
CA LYS A 302 5.10 3.32 -21.03
C LYS A 302 5.89 4.38 -20.22
N PRO A 303 5.76 4.41 -18.88
CA PRO A 303 4.93 3.55 -18.03
C PRO A 303 3.42 3.84 -18.18
N LEU A 304 2.59 2.82 -17.92
CA LEU A 304 1.11 2.88 -17.99
C LEU A 304 0.48 2.14 -16.80
N SER A 305 -0.73 2.54 -16.41
CA SER A 305 -1.52 1.91 -15.37
C SER A 305 -2.95 1.71 -15.87
N LEU A 306 -3.47 0.49 -15.68
CA LEU A 306 -4.87 0.18 -15.92
C LEU A 306 -5.62 0.18 -14.60
N SER A 307 -6.85 0.68 -14.61
CA SER A 307 -7.77 0.57 -13.48
C SER A 307 -9.16 0.32 -14.02
N MET A 308 -9.95 -0.48 -13.29
CA MET A 308 -11.34 -0.75 -13.64
C MET A 308 -12.23 -0.52 -12.43
N LYS A 309 -13.38 0.09 -12.69
CA LYS A 309 -14.44 0.28 -11.72
C LYS A 309 -15.74 -0.24 -12.27
N ILE A 310 -16.48 -0.95 -11.43
CA ILE A 310 -17.82 -1.42 -11.74
C ILE A 310 -18.78 -0.59 -10.89
N THR A 311 -19.77 0.00 -11.54
CA THR A 311 -20.88 0.69 -10.90
C THR A 311 -22.17 -0.09 -11.17
N HIS A 312 -23.27 0.26 -10.50
CA HIS A 312 -24.55 -0.42 -10.70
C HIS A 312 -25.10 -0.35 -12.13
N HIS A 313 -24.63 0.59 -12.96
CA HIS A 313 -25.17 0.82 -14.29
C HIS A 313 -24.11 0.79 -15.41
N ALA A 314 -22.83 0.84 -15.07
CA ALA A 314 -21.76 0.93 -16.05
C ALA A 314 -20.44 0.35 -15.53
N VAL A 315 -19.63 -0.13 -16.47
CA VAL A 315 -18.22 -0.48 -16.24
C VAL A 315 -17.36 0.65 -16.79
N VAL A 316 -16.46 1.17 -15.95
CA VAL A 316 -15.53 2.23 -16.33
C VAL A 316 -14.12 1.65 -16.35
N ALA A 317 -13.56 1.50 -17.55
CA ALA A 317 -12.16 1.14 -17.75
C ALA A 317 -11.34 2.43 -17.92
N SER A 318 -10.28 2.58 -17.13
CA SER A 318 -9.41 3.75 -17.13
C SER A 318 -7.99 3.34 -17.49
N ILE A 319 -7.37 4.07 -18.42
CA ILE A 319 -5.99 3.90 -18.82
C ILE A 319 -5.26 5.20 -18.50
N ALA A 320 -4.33 5.16 -17.56
CA ALA A 320 -3.40 6.26 -17.31
C ALA A 320 -2.06 5.95 -18.00
N TYR A 321 -1.51 6.94 -18.70
CA TYR A 321 -0.32 6.76 -19.52
C TYR A 321 0.52 8.03 -19.56
N THR A 322 1.79 7.87 -19.90
CA THR A 322 2.70 8.99 -20.13
C THR A 322 2.65 9.45 -21.58
N LEU A 323 2.98 10.72 -21.81
CA LEU A 323 3.01 11.37 -23.11
C LEU A 323 4.31 12.18 -23.22
N PRO A 324 5.22 11.88 -24.15
CA PRO A 324 6.37 12.73 -24.39
C PRO A 324 5.90 14.07 -24.99
N THR A 325 6.47 15.16 -24.50
CA THR A 325 6.21 16.54 -24.95
C THR A 325 7.52 17.15 -25.42
N TYR A 326 7.48 17.82 -26.57
CA TYR A 326 8.70 18.30 -27.24
C TYR A 326 9.55 19.27 -26.41
N PHE A 327 8.95 20.02 -25.49
CA PHE A 327 9.64 21.09 -24.75
C PHE A 327 9.55 20.99 -23.22
N SER A 328 8.71 20.11 -22.69
CA SER A 328 8.46 19.98 -21.23
C SER A 328 8.80 18.60 -20.66
N GLY A 329 9.43 17.73 -21.45
CA GLY A 329 9.73 16.36 -21.04
C GLY A 329 8.52 15.45 -21.17
N TYR A 330 7.91 15.04 -20.07
CA TYR A 330 6.79 14.11 -20.06
C TYR A 330 5.55 14.69 -19.37
N SER A 331 4.40 14.54 -20.04
CA SER A 331 3.06 14.77 -19.50
C SER A 331 2.36 13.44 -19.21
N VAL A 332 1.19 13.54 -18.59
CA VAL A 332 0.36 12.41 -18.21
C VAL A 332 -1.03 12.60 -18.81
N GLY A 333 -1.53 11.53 -19.44
CA GLY A 333 -2.88 11.44 -19.95
C GLY A 333 -3.66 10.36 -19.21
N ILE A 334 -4.98 10.53 -19.15
CA ILE A 334 -5.91 9.49 -18.77
C ILE A 334 -7.03 9.39 -19.80
N GLN A 335 -7.35 8.17 -20.20
CA GLN A 335 -8.51 7.86 -21.02
C GLN A 335 -9.47 6.98 -20.22
N GLU A 336 -10.74 7.37 -20.16
CA GLU A 336 -11.81 6.58 -19.56
C GLU A 336 -12.79 6.12 -20.64
N VAL A 337 -13.09 4.82 -20.63
CA VAL A 337 -14.09 4.19 -21.49
C VAL A 337 -15.19 3.66 -20.59
N ARG A 338 -16.42 4.11 -20.84
CA ARG A 338 -17.62 3.68 -20.12
C ARG A 338 -18.42 2.75 -20.99
N LEU A 339 -18.66 1.58 -20.44
CA LEU A 339 -19.45 0.53 -21.06
C LEU A 339 -20.74 0.36 -20.26
N SER A 340 -21.84 0.10 -20.97
CA SER A 340 -23.03 -0.50 -20.36
C SER A 340 -22.66 -1.88 -19.80
N LEU A 341 -23.42 -2.37 -18.83
CA LEU A 341 -23.27 -3.74 -18.32
C LEU A 341 -23.42 -4.79 -19.45
N ASP A 342 -24.14 -4.46 -20.52
CA ASP A 342 -24.33 -5.30 -21.70
C ASP A 342 -23.14 -5.29 -22.67
N GLY A 343 -22.22 -4.33 -22.51
CA GLY A 343 -20.98 -4.21 -23.28
C GLY A 343 -20.92 -3.07 -24.27
N ASP A 344 -22.01 -2.32 -24.48
CA ASP A 344 -22.03 -1.21 -25.41
C ASP A 344 -21.23 -0.01 -24.88
N ILE A 345 -20.42 0.62 -25.73
CA ILE A 345 -19.67 1.82 -25.37
C ILE A 345 -20.66 2.98 -25.25
N VAL A 346 -20.91 3.40 -24.02
CA VAL A 346 -21.73 4.59 -23.73
C VAL A 346 -20.90 5.85 -23.99
N GLU A 347 -19.63 5.84 -23.59
CA GLU A 347 -18.80 7.03 -23.64
C GLU A 347 -17.30 6.74 -23.64
N SER A 348 -16.51 7.62 -24.27
CA SER A 348 -15.05 7.60 -24.22
C SER A 348 -14.55 9.02 -24.03
N ARG A 349 -13.75 9.25 -22.99
CA ARG A 349 -13.21 10.57 -22.63
C ARG A 349 -11.72 10.51 -22.44
N LEU A 350 -11.07 11.64 -22.67
CA LEU A 350 -9.64 11.81 -22.50
C LEU A 350 -9.37 13.12 -21.77
N ALA A 351 -8.44 13.09 -20.83
CA ALA A 351 -7.90 14.27 -20.16
C ALA A 351 -6.39 14.19 -20.12
N THR A 352 -5.73 15.34 -20.25
CA THR A 352 -4.28 15.48 -20.14
C THR A 352 -3.96 16.48 -19.05
N ALA A 353 -2.84 16.27 -18.36
CA ALA A 353 -2.36 17.22 -17.36
C ALA A 353 -1.84 18.48 -18.07
N ASP A 354 -2.40 19.62 -17.72
CA ASP A 354 -1.92 20.91 -18.21
C ASP A 354 -0.59 21.24 -17.50
N HIS A 355 0.49 21.28 -18.27
CA HIS A 355 1.73 21.90 -17.81
C HIS A 355 1.55 23.39 -18.03
N GLY A 356 1.50 24.19 -16.96
CA GLY A 356 1.34 25.65 -17.00
C GLY A 356 2.49 26.42 -17.66
N VAL A 357 3.15 25.83 -18.66
CA VAL A 357 4.30 26.35 -19.41
C VAL A 357 3.87 26.84 -20.81
N PHE A 358 2.63 26.64 -21.25
CA PHE A 358 2.18 27.11 -22.57
C PHE A 358 1.10 28.20 -22.50
N GLN A 359 1.55 29.45 -22.36
CA GLN A 359 0.92 30.54 -23.11
C GLN A 359 1.48 30.50 -24.54
N PRO A 360 0.66 30.31 -25.58
CA PRO A 360 1.14 30.36 -26.96
C PRO A 360 1.68 31.76 -27.26
N LEU A 361 2.84 31.84 -27.91
CA LEU A 361 3.52 33.09 -28.33
C LEU A 361 2.76 33.92 -29.38
N HIS A 362 1.45 33.71 -29.54
CA HIS A 362 0.59 34.50 -30.43
C HIS A 362 -0.76 34.81 -29.76
N ALA A 363 -0.72 35.44 -28.60
CA ALA A 363 -1.81 36.30 -28.16
C ALA A 363 -1.19 37.57 -27.59
N HIS A 364 -1.33 38.67 -28.32
CA HIS A 364 -1.01 40.00 -27.84
C HIS A 364 -2.00 40.36 -26.71
N PRO A 365 -1.51 40.85 -25.57
CA PRO A 365 -2.17 41.97 -24.94
C PRO A 365 -1.13 43.09 -24.83
N GLN A 366 -1.18 44.05 -25.77
CA GLN A 366 -0.69 45.38 -25.44
C GLN A 366 -1.72 46.02 -24.50
N ALA A 367 -1.32 46.26 -23.26
CA ALA A 367 -1.30 47.59 -22.62
C ALA A 367 -1.06 47.42 -21.10
N VAL A 368 0.13 47.76 -20.60
CA VAL A 368 0.53 49.01 -19.90
C VAL A 368 0.21 49.01 -18.39
N GLY A 369 1.29 49.17 -17.59
CA GLY A 369 1.32 49.72 -16.23
C GLY A 369 1.36 48.66 -15.11
N GLU A 370 2.22 48.71 -14.09
CA GLU A 370 3.24 49.65 -13.64
C GLU A 370 4.26 48.85 -12.79
N SER A 371 5.47 49.37 -12.75
CA SER A 371 6.63 48.90 -12.00
C SER A 371 6.42 48.77 -10.49
N SER A 372 6.86 47.66 -9.91
CA SER A 372 7.58 47.70 -8.62
C SER A 372 8.72 46.68 -8.61
N THR A 373 9.91 47.21 -8.40
CA THR A 373 11.19 46.53 -8.29
C THR A 373 11.32 45.80 -6.94
N SER A 374 11.54 44.50 -6.99
CA SER A 374 12.19 43.75 -5.91
C SER A 374 13.07 42.66 -6.51
N PRO A 375 14.41 42.79 -6.49
CA PRO A 375 15.32 41.76 -6.95
C PRO A 375 15.70 40.89 -5.74
N ASN A 376 14.89 39.89 -5.42
CA ASN A 376 15.33 38.70 -4.66
C ASN A 376 14.18 37.72 -4.55
N GLY A 377 14.24 36.72 -5.42
CA GLY A 377 13.28 35.65 -5.54
C GLY A 377 13.63 34.91 -6.80
N THR A 378 14.68 34.09 -6.73
CA THR A 378 14.93 33.06 -7.75
C THR A 378 13.71 32.15 -7.76
N ASN A 379 12.70 32.52 -8.54
CA ASN A 379 11.74 31.58 -9.09
C ASN A 379 12.58 30.67 -9.96
N ALA A 380 13.12 29.61 -9.37
CA ALA A 380 13.63 28.48 -10.10
C ALA A 380 12.49 28.09 -11.03
N ARG A 381 12.65 28.40 -12.31
CA ARG A 381 11.78 27.87 -13.35
C ARG A 381 11.87 26.37 -13.16
N ASP A 382 10.78 25.73 -12.74
CA ASP A 382 10.67 24.27 -12.64
C ASP A 382 10.92 23.72 -14.05
N PHE A 383 12.18 23.51 -14.40
CA PHE A 383 12.55 22.76 -15.59
C PHE A 383 12.02 21.36 -15.35
N GLY A 384 10.91 21.03 -16.00
CA GLY A 384 10.35 19.69 -16.00
C GLY A 384 11.46 18.68 -16.25
N SER A 385 11.43 17.59 -15.48
CA SER A 385 12.35 16.48 -15.67
C SER A 385 12.17 15.95 -17.09
N PHE A 386 13.14 16.22 -17.97
CA PHE A 386 13.12 15.76 -19.37
C PHE A 386 13.25 14.24 -19.49
N SER A 387 13.67 13.58 -18.41
CA SER A 387 13.83 12.13 -18.36
C SER A 387 12.50 11.39 -18.25
N THR A 388 12.45 10.21 -18.86
CA THR A 388 11.33 9.28 -18.79
C THR A 388 10.93 9.00 -17.34
N PRO A 389 9.64 9.16 -16.97
CA PRO A 389 9.14 8.69 -15.70
C PRO A 389 9.46 7.21 -15.48
N THR A 390 9.85 6.85 -14.26
CA THR A 390 10.25 5.48 -13.90
C THR A 390 9.05 4.58 -13.65
N SER A 391 7.99 5.12 -13.06
CA SER A 391 6.77 4.39 -12.73
C SER A 391 5.54 5.32 -12.75
N LEU A 392 4.38 4.74 -13.03
CA LEU A 392 3.08 5.41 -13.02
C LEU A 392 2.05 4.47 -12.38
N SER A 393 1.35 4.97 -11.36
CA SER A 393 0.32 4.23 -10.63
C SER A 393 -0.94 5.07 -10.52
N TYR A 394 -2.07 4.47 -10.92
CA TYR A 394 -3.38 5.12 -10.87
C TYR A 394 -4.37 4.31 -10.04
N THR A 395 -4.84 4.91 -8.96
CA THR A 395 -5.99 4.45 -8.19
C THR A 395 -6.83 5.67 -7.88
N HIS A 396 -7.99 5.77 -8.53
CA HIS A 396 -8.82 6.97 -8.43
C HIS A 396 -9.10 7.36 -6.96
N PRO A 397 -8.98 8.66 -6.61
CA PRO A 397 -8.73 9.79 -7.51
C PRO A 397 -7.25 10.11 -7.73
N TYR A 398 -6.32 9.32 -7.20
CA TYR A 398 -4.90 9.64 -7.19
C TYR A 398 -4.17 9.05 -8.40
N LEU A 399 -3.43 9.90 -9.10
CA LEU A 399 -2.53 9.53 -10.19
C LEU A 399 -1.11 9.95 -9.80
N LEU A 400 -0.26 8.97 -9.52
CA LEU A 400 1.07 9.17 -9.00
C LEU A 400 2.12 8.78 -10.03
N VAL A 401 3.08 9.67 -10.26
CA VAL A 401 4.20 9.47 -11.18
C VAL A 401 5.51 9.55 -10.44
N ALA A 402 6.37 8.56 -10.63
CA ALA A 402 7.72 8.54 -10.09
C ALA A 402 8.72 9.03 -11.14
N HIS A 403 9.68 9.83 -10.70
CA HIS A 403 10.69 10.42 -11.56
C HIS A 403 12.10 9.98 -11.13
N PRO A 404 13.05 9.95 -12.08
CA PRO A 404 14.43 9.62 -11.75
C PRO A 404 15.16 10.79 -11.05
N ASP A 405 14.53 11.95 -10.94
CA ASP A 405 15.06 13.16 -10.31
C ASP A 405 14.85 13.20 -8.79
N ASN A 406 14.65 12.05 -8.13
CA ASN A 406 14.34 11.88 -6.70
C ASN A 406 12.96 12.37 -6.21
N THR A 407 12.09 12.77 -7.12
CA THR A 407 10.76 13.28 -6.74
C THR A 407 9.62 12.40 -7.25
N LEU A 408 8.42 12.66 -6.72
CA LEU A 408 7.17 12.15 -7.25
C LEU A 408 6.30 13.33 -7.70
N THR A 409 5.42 13.12 -8.67
CA THR A 409 4.37 14.08 -9.00
C THR A 409 3.00 13.45 -8.76
N LEU A 410 2.21 14.10 -7.91
CA LEU A 410 0.82 13.71 -7.64
C LEU A 410 -0.15 14.56 -8.45
N TYR A 411 -1.05 13.90 -9.14
CA TYR A 411 -2.20 14.48 -9.82
C TYR A 411 -3.49 13.96 -9.19
N LEU A 412 -4.53 14.81 -9.15
CA LEU A 412 -5.88 14.42 -8.76
C LEU A 412 -6.76 14.33 -10.01
N VAL A 413 -7.32 13.15 -10.23
CA VAL A 413 -8.23 12.86 -11.32
C VAL A 413 -9.66 13.07 -10.83
N THR A 414 -10.35 14.02 -11.44
CA THR A 414 -11.79 14.19 -11.29
C THR A 414 -12.48 13.39 -12.37
N SER A 415 -13.17 12.31 -11.99
CA SER A 415 -14.03 11.53 -12.88
C SER A 415 -15.45 11.56 -12.32
N SER A 416 -16.35 12.23 -13.04
CA SER A 416 -17.77 12.31 -12.74
C SER A 416 -18.60 11.90 -13.95
N LEU A 417 -19.92 11.78 -13.81
CA LEU A 417 -20.80 11.46 -14.94
C LEU A 417 -20.73 12.46 -16.09
N GLU A 418 -20.14 13.64 -15.94
CA GLU A 418 -20.08 14.68 -16.98
C GLU A 418 -18.66 15.15 -17.30
N LYS A 419 -17.72 15.04 -16.35
CA LYS A 419 -16.38 15.61 -16.48
C LYS A 419 -15.29 14.57 -16.21
N LEU A 420 -14.26 14.59 -17.05
CA LEU A 420 -12.97 13.97 -16.80
C LEU A 420 -11.90 15.06 -16.84
N ALA A 421 -11.15 15.25 -15.77
CA ALA A 421 -10.10 16.25 -15.70
C ALA A 421 -8.96 15.80 -14.78
N ILE A 422 -7.75 16.24 -15.09
CA ILE A 422 -6.56 16.05 -14.27
C ILE A 422 -6.21 17.41 -13.64
N SER A 423 -5.97 17.44 -12.33
CA SER A 423 -5.50 18.66 -11.65
C SER A 423 -4.07 19.04 -12.08
N PRO A 424 -3.62 20.27 -11.82
CA PRO A 424 -2.19 20.58 -11.88
C PRO A 424 -1.39 19.60 -11.01
N GLY A 425 -0.24 19.18 -11.51
CA GLY A 425 0.65 18.25 -10.80
C GLY A 425 1.30 18.93 -9.59
N SER A 426 1.35 18.23 -8.47
CA SER A 426 2.08 18.67 -7.28
C SER A 426 3.30 17.80 -7.05
N ARG A 427 4.49 18.42 -7.04
CA ARG A 427 5.75 17.71 -6.73
C ARG A 427 5.84 17.37 -5.25
N LEU A 428 6.14 16.10 -4.96
CA LEU A 428 6.42 15.57 -3.65
C LEU A 428 7.92 15.33 -3.53
N TRP A 429 8.52 15.92 -2.50
CA TRP A 429 9.95 15.86 -2.23
C TRP A 429 10.20 15.00 -1.00
N GLY A 430 11.25 14.20 -1.04
CA GLY A 430 11.61 13.38 0.10
C GLY A 430 12.80 12.46 -0.17
N HIS A 431 12.79 11.73 -1.28
CA HIS A 431 13.89 10.79 -1.56
C HIS A 431 15.21 11.51 -1.78
N THR A 432 16.28 10.81 -1.41
CA THR A 432 17.65 11.28 -1.60
C THR A 432 18.25 10.81 -2.94
N SER A 433 17.60 9.85 -3.60
CA SER A 433 17.99 9.32 -4.92
C SER A 433 16.78 9.05 -5.81
N SER A 434 17.05 8.70 -7.08
CA SER A 434 16.02 8.34 -8.08
C SER A 434 15.00 7.35 -7.52
N VAL A 435 13.72 7.59 -7.80
CA VAL A 435 12.63 6.71 -7.36
C VAL A 435 12.47 5.61 -8.40
N SER A 436 12.68 4.35 -8.01
CA SER A 436 12.50 3.21 -8.92
C SER A 436 11.02 2.84 -9.07
N GLY A 437 10.23 3.00 -8.01
CA GLY A 437 8.85 2.54 -7.95
C GLY A 437 7.99 3.33 -7.00
N ALA A 438 6.72 3.53 -7.38
CA ALA A 438 5.71 4.07 -6.50
C ALA A 438 4.36 3.42 -6.77
N HIS A 439 3.61 3.14 -5.71
CA HIS A 439 2.26 2.59 -5.79
C HIS A 439 1.32 3.44 -4.93
N VAL A 440 0.13 3.72 -5.45
CA VAL A 440 -0.92 4.45 -4.73
C VAL A 440 -2.12 3.54 -4.48
N GLY A 441 -2.56 3.48 -3.21
CA GLY A 441 -3.71 2.69 -2.78
C GLY A 441 -4.99 3.52 -2.73
N GLY A 442 -6.14 2.84 -2.62
CA GLY A 442 -7.47 3.46 -2.63
C GLY A 442 -7.73 4.48 -1.52
N ARG A 443 -6.97 4.42 -0.42
CA ARG A 443 -7.22 5.20 0.81
C ARG A 443 -6.36 6.45 0.93
N GLY A 444 -5.82 6.97 -0.17
CA GLY A 444 -4.96 8.16 -0.13
C GLY A 444 -3.64 7.94 0.59
N ARG A 445 -3.17 6.70 0.67
CA ARG A 445 -1.79 6.38 1.02
C ARG A 445 -1.02 5.99 -0.24
N ALA A 446 0.25 6.35 -0.29
CA ALA A 446 1.17 5.86 -1.30
C ALA A 446 2.47 5.40 -0.67
N VAL A 447 3.13 4.46 -1.33
CA VAL A 447 4.46 3.99 -0.96
C VAL A 447 5.38 4.13 -2.15
N SER A 448 6.61 4.52 -1.88
CA SER A 448 7.64 4.69 -2.90
C SER A 448 9.00 4.20 -2.41
N VAL A 449 9.81 3.71 -3.34
CA VAL A 449 11.11 3.10 -3.07
C VAL A 449 12.19 3.74 -3.94
N SER A 450 13.36 3.92 -3.34
CA SER A 450 14.58 4.41 -4.00
C SER A 450 15.22 3.32 -4.86
N CYS A 451 15.83 3.72 -5.99
CA CYS A 451 16.58 2.82 -6.87
C CYS A 451 17.83 2.20 -6.22
N ARG A 452 18.51 2.92 -5.33
CA ARG A 452 19.74 2.46 -4.64
C ARG A 452 19.46 1.58 -3.42
N GLY A 453 18.22 1.13 -3.25
CA GLY A 453 17.81 0.40 -2.05
C GLY A 453 17.81 1.28 -0.80
N GLY A 454 17.44 0.71 0.35
CA GLY A 454 17.61 1.34 1.68
C GLY A 454 16.67 2.51 2.03
N GLU A 455 16.02 3.15 1.07
CA GLU A 455 15.05 4.23 1.33
C GLU A 455 13.65 3.89 0.80
N MET A 456 12.73 3.66 1.74
CA MET A 456 11.30 3.53 1.50
C MET A 456 10.55 4.66 2.21
N ARG A 457 9.59 5.26 1.52
CA ARG A 457 8.75 6.33 2.06
C ARG A 457 7.27 6.03 1.91
N VAL A 458 6.54 6.32 2.98
CA VAL A 458 5.08 6.31 3.02
C VAL A 458 4.58 7.76 2.91
N TRP A 459 3.57 7.96 2.08
CA TRP A 459 2.96 9.25 1.84
C TRP A 459 1.49 9.23 2.23
N GLU A 460 1.07 10.24 2.98
CA GLU A 460 -0.34 10.45 3.36
C GLU A 460 -0.91 11.56 2.47
N LEU A 461 -1.59 11.17 1.40
CA LEU A 461 -2.11 12.04 0.34
C LEU A 461 -3.52 12.61 0.64
N GLU A 462 -4.15 12.15 1.72
CA GLU A 462 -5.46 12.62 2.16
C GLU A 462 -5.52 14.14 2.44
N GLY A 463 -6.64 14.76 2.08
CA GLY A 463 -6.89 16.20 2.30
C GLY A 463 -6.44 17.11 1.16
N GLY A 464 -5.92 16.53 0.06
CA GLY A 464 -5.56 17.23 -1.17
C GLY A 464 -4.35 18.15 -1.01
N VAL A 465 -3.52 18.23 -2.05
CA VAL A 465 -2.31 19.06 -2.02
C VAL A 465 -2.63 20.57 -2.04
N SER A 466 -3.83 20.91 -2.52
CA SER A 466 -4.33 22.28 -2.63
C SER A 466 -4.76 22.90 -1.29
N SER A 467 -4.98 22.10 -0.24
CA SER A 467 -5.38 22.63 1.07
C SER A 467 -4.22 23.37 1.74
N LEU A 468 -4.50 24.52 2.35
CA LEU A 468 -3.51 25.34 3.07
C LEU A 468 -2.75 24.52 4.13
N GLY A 469 -3.42 23.56 4.76
CA GLY A 469 -2.80 22.64 5.73
C GLY A 469 -1.78 21.69 5.10
N ASN A 470 -2.10 21.09 3.94
CA ASN A 470 -1.17 20.19 3.27
C ASN A 470 -0.03 20.93 2.55
N ARG A 471 -0.22 22.18 2.09
CA ARG A 471 0.91 23.01 1.61
C ARG A 471 1.92 23.29 2.70
N LYS A 472 1.48 23.62 3.93
CA LYS A 472 2.40 23.76 5.07
C LYS A 472 3.13 22.46 5.40
N ARG A 473 2.43 21.31 5.33
CA ARG A 473 3.05 20.00 5.54
C ARG A 473 4.02 19.58 4.44
N LEU A 474 3.75 19.94 3.17
CA LEU A 474 4.68 19.77 2.06
C LEU A 474 5.96 20.55 2.32
N LEU A 475 5.84 21.83 2.69
CA LEU A 475 6.97 22.70 3.00
C LEU A 475 7.78 22.20 4.19
N ASN A 476 7.10 21.60 5.19
CA ASN A 476 7.75 21.02 6.37
C ASN A 476 8.24 19.57 6.16
N GLY A 477 8.02 18.94 5.00
CA GLY A 477 8.37 17.54 4.74
C GLY A 477 7.51 16.49 5.48
N GLU A 478 6.48 16.92 6.21
CA GLU A 478 5.61 16.10 7.08
C GLU A 478 4.64 15.17 6.32
N LEU A 479 4.62 15.24 4.98
CA LEU A 479 3.84 14.33 4.13
C LEU A 479 4.58 13.05 3.80
N SER A 480 5.90 13.06 3.95
CA SER A 480 6.76 11.93 3.67
C SER A 480 7.25 11.33 4.98
N ILE A 481 7.02 10.04 5.16
CA ILE A 481 7.48 9.31 6.34
C ILE A 481 8.50 8.31 5.85
N ARG A 482 9.78 8.52 6.20
CA ARG A 482 10.82 7.53 5.96
C ARG A 482 10.58 6.34 6.88
N VAL A 483 10.50 5.16 6.29
CA VAL A 483 10.36 3.92 7.03
C VAL A 483 11.69 3.60 7.70
N LYS A 484 11.64 3.40 9.01
CA LYS A 484 12.77 3.07 9.87
C LYS A 484 12.68 1.60 10.22
N THR A 485 13.76 0.89 9.95
CA THR A 485 13.90 -0.51 10.32
C THR A 485 14.41 -0.61 11.76
N ASP A 486 14.22 -1.77 12.39
CA ASP A 486 14.69 -1.99 13.77
C ASP A 486 16.22 -1.81 13.88
N ARG A 487 16.96 -2.07 12.79
CA ARG A 487 18.40 -1.81 12.69
C ARG A 487 18.74 -0.32 12.80
N ASP A 488 17.97 0.55 12.15
CA ASP A 488 18.15 2.00 12.22
C ASP A 488 17.86 2.54 13.64
N LEU A 489 16.91 1.93 14.35
CA LEU A 489 16.56 2.29 15.73
C LEU A 489 17.67 1.90 16.71
N VAL A 490 18.35 0.78 16.48
CA VAL A 490 19.51 0.35 17.29
C VAL A 490 20.70 1.29 17.07
N GLN A 491 21.02 1.65 15.83
CA GLN A 491 22.10 2.61 15.53
C GLN A 491 21.83 4.00 16.10
N THR A 492 20.59 4.49 16.02
CA THR A 492 20.24 5.81 16.58
C THR A 492 20.41 5.84 18.10
N ASN A 493 20.08 4.74 18.80
CA ASN A 493 20.27 4.63 20.24
C ASN A 493 21.76 4.53 20.63
N GLN A 494 22.59 3.84 19.84
CA GLN A 494 24.04 3.77 20.08
C GLN A 494 24.71 5.14 19.84
N ASN A 495 24.37 5.83 18.76
CA ASN A 495 24.89 7.18 18.46
C ASN A 495 24.44 8.25 19.48
N SER A 496 23.36 7.99 20.24
CA SER A 496 22.92 8.89 21.32
C SER A 496 23.66 8.69 22.66
N LEU A 497 24.43 7.59 22.78
CA LEU A 497 25.23 7.26 23.97
C LEU A 497 26.74 7.42 23.74
N GLU A 498 27.22 7.46 22.49
CA GLU A 498 28.62 7.70 22.16
C GLU A 498 28.85 9.13 21.66
N SER A 499 28.84 10.10 22.58
CA SER A 499 29.38 11.45 22.31
C SER A 499 30.51 11.85 23.28
N THR A 500 31.12 10.87 23.93
CA THR A 500 32.36 11.05 24.71
C THR A 500 33.15 9.75 24.70
N GLU A 501 34.08 9.59 23.76
CA GLU A 501 35.43 9.05 23.97
C GLU A 501 36.11 8.78 22.62
N SER A 502 37.14 9.57 22.34
CA SER A 502 38.19 9.26 21.38
C SER A 502 39.08 8.14 21.95
N ASP A 503 39.35 7.07 21.21
CA ASP A 503 40.69 6.78 20.64
C ASP A 503 40.73 5.42 19.89
N ARG A 504 41.58 5.40 18.87
CA ARG A 504 42.15 4.32 18.04
C ARG A 504 41.85 2.85 18.38
N GLY A 505 41.41 2.10 17.36
CA GLY A 505 41.70 0.65 17.27
C GLY A 505 40.85 -0.14 16.27
N PHE A 506 41.37 -0.36 15.06
CA PHE A 506 41.08 -1.48 14.15
C PHE A 506 39.66 -2.10 14.14
N GLY A 507 38.79 -1.58 13.27
CA GLY A 507 37.48 -2.18 12.95
C GLY A 507 37.39 -2.70 11.51
N LEU A 508 38.12 -3.76 11.17
CA LEU A 508 38.03 -4.44 9.87
C LEU A 508 36.79 -5.36 9.72
N GLY A 509 35.82 -5.29 10.63
CA GLY A 509 34.62 -6.15 10.63
C GLY A 509 33.31 -5.48 10.18
N LEU A 510 33.26 -4.15 10.03
CA LEU A 510 32.02 -3.42 9.75
C LEU A 510 31.83 -3.05 8.26
N SER A 511 32.83 -3.23 7.40
CA SER A 511 32.76 -2.78 5.99
C SER A 511 32.16 -3.79 5.01
N TRP A 512 31.89 -5.03 5.43
CA TRP A 512 31.41 -6.07 4.50
C TRP A 512 29.88 -6.14 4.40
N ALA A 513 29.13 -5.93 5.49
CA ALA A 513 27.66 -5.92 5.44
C ALA A 513 27.09 -4.62 4.84
N ASP A 514 27.74 -3.49 5.08
CA ASP A 514 27.39 -2.17 4.53
C ASP A 514 27.62 -2.12 3.00
N ARG A 515 28.63 -2.84 2.51
CA ARG A 515 28.90 -2.98 1.07
C ARG A 515 27.90 -3.86 0.31
N VAL A 516 27.18 -4.75 1.00
CA VAL A 516 26.20 -5.64 0.36
C VAL A 516 24.86 -4.92 0.16
N GLU A 517 24.48 -3.99 1.05
CA GLU A 517 23.26 -3.18 0.87
C GLU A 517 23.36 -2.20 -0.30
N ASP A 518 24.55 -1.62 -0.54
CA ASP A 518 24.86 -0.65 -1.61
C ASP A 518 24.78 -1.23 -3.04
N SER A 519 24.70 -2.55 -3.18
CA SER A 519 24.69 -3.26 -4.47
C SER A 519 23.31 -3.80 -4.87
N SER A 520 22.29 -3.59 -4.04
CA SER A 520 20.94 -4.08 -4.29
C SER A 520 20.08 -3.03 -5.02
N VAL A 521 19.49 -3.43 -6.14
CA VAL A 521 18.61 -2.55 -6.94
C VAL A 521 17.17 -2.96 -6.67
N THR A 522 16.31 -2.00 -6.32
CA THR A 522 14.88 -2.28 -6.22
C THR A 522 14.26 -2.20 -7.62
N ARG A 523 13.59 -3.26 -8.08
CA ARG A 523 12.99 -3.32 -9.43
C ARG A 523 11.71 -2.48 -9.59
N GLY A 524 11.53 -1.45 -8.77
CA GLY A 524 10.41 -0.50 -8.87
C GLY A 524 9.02 -1.09 -8.59
N TRP A 525 8.92 -2.37 -8.24
CA TRP A 525 7.65 -2.97 -7.84
C TRP A 525 7.43 -2.85 -6.33
N VAL A 526 6.26 -2.33 -5.96
CA VAL A 526 5.80 -2.17 -4.59
C VAL A 526 4.33 -2.56 -4.53
N GLY A 527 3.97 -3.40 -3.56
CA GLY A 527 2.59 -3.69 -3.18
C GLY A 527 2.40 -3.45 -1.69
N PHE A 528 1.23 -2.98 -1.26
CA PHE A 528 0.95 -2.78 0.15
C PHE A 528 -0.53 -2.97 0.47
N ASP A 529 -0.82 -3.27 1.72
CA ASP A 529 -2.16 -3.29 2.30
C ASP A 529 -2.17 -2.47 3.60
N ASP A 530 -3.15 -2.71 4.47
CA ASP A 530 -3.28 -1.97 5.72
C ASP A 530 -2.22 -2.33 6.76
N GLU A 531 -1.63 -3.52 6.66
CA GLU A 531 -0.73 -4.10 7.67
C GLU A 531 0.71 -4.17 7.18
N ASN A 532 0.94 -4.47 5.90
CA ASN A 532 2.26 -4.74 5.34
C ASN A 532 2.54 -3.96 4.06
N VAL A 533 3.83 -3.75 3.81
CA VAL A 533 4.38 -3.31 2.53
C VAL A 533 5.35 -4.37 2.03
N VAL A 534 5.29 -4.69 0.74
CA VAL A 534 6.16 -5.67 0.09
C VAL A 534 6.91 -4.99 -1.06
N VAL A 535 8.23 -5.17 -1.09
CA VAL A 535 9.14 -4.59 -2.09
C VAL A 535 9.97 -5.70 -2.72
N LEU A 536 10.13 -5.66 -4.04
CA LEU A 536 11.06 -6.54 -4.75
C LEU A 536 12.48 -5.96 -4.72
N LYS A 537 13.42 -6.72 -4.15
CA LYS A 537 14.84 -6.42 -4.08
C LYS A 537 15.61 -7.40 -4.97
N GLU A 538 16.45 -6.87 -5.85
CA GLU A 538 17.43 -7.64 -6.63
C GLU A 538 18.80 -7.46 -5.99
N LEU A 539 19.44 -8.56 -5.63
CA LEU A 539 20.79 -8.57 -5.08
C LEU A 539 21.82 -8.56 -6.23
N ALA A 540 23.06 -8.18 -5.94
CA ALA A 540 24.12 -8.01 -6.94
C ALA A 540 24.37 -9.25 -7.83
N GLU A 541 24.08 -10.44 -7.33
CA GLU A 541 24.27 -11.72 -8.01
C GLU A 541 23.06 -12.12 -8.88
N GLY A 542 22.04 -11.25 -9.00
CA GLY A 542 20.81 -11.53 -9.72
C GLY A 542 19.77 -12.31 -8.91
N ALA A 543 20.10 -12.70 -7.67
CA ALA A 543 19.16 -13.29 -6.73
C ALA A 543 18.03 -12.30 -6.38
N GLN A 544 16.82 -12.81 -6.24
CA GLN A 544 15.63 -12.00 -5.99
C GLN A 544 14.99 -12.36 -4.65
N ALA A 545 14.66 -11.32 -3.89
CA ALA A 545 14.03 -11.44 -2.60
C ALA A 545 12.89 -10.43 -2.43
N LEU A 546 11.84 -10.83 -1.71
CA LEU A 546 10.78 -9.94 -1.28
C LEU A 546 11.08 -9.46 0.11
N VAL A 547 11.18 -8.15 0.27
CA VAL A 547 11.27 -7.53 1.59
C VAL A 547 9.86 -7.18 2.04
N VAL A 548 9.42 -7.79 3.14
CA VAL A 548 8.13 -7.52 3.78
C VAL A 548 8.37 -6.65 5.01
N TYR A 549 7.73 -5.49 5.01
CA TYR A 549 7.68 -4.53 6.10
C TYR A 549 6.33 -4.65 6.80
N ASP A 550 6.32 -5.14 8.04
CA ASP A 550 5.13 -5.38 8.85
C ASP A 550 4.94 -4.25 9.87
N PHE A 551 3.79 -3.56 9.82
CA PHE A 551 3.45 -2.44 10.69
C PHE A 551 2.59 -2.82 11.90
N THR A 552 2.32 -4.11 12.15
CA THR A 552 1.40 -4.58 13.22
C THR A 552 1.94 -4.51 14.65
#